data_AF-A0A8T0D2L9-F1
#
_entry.id   AF-A0A8T0D2L9-F1
#
_cell.length_a   1.000
_cell.length_b   1.000
_cell.length_c   1.000
_cell.angle_alpha   90.00
_cell.angle_beta   90.00
_cell.angle_gamma   90.00
#
_symmetry.space_group_name_H-M   'P 1'
#
loop_
_entity.id
_entity.type
_entity.pdbx_description
1 polymer ?
#
loop_
_entity_poly.entity_id
_entity_poly.type
_entity_poly.pdbx_seq_one_letter_code
_entity_poly.pdbx_strand_id
1 'polypeptide(L)'
;MQQQATSCDQYETVMRLVQLCLPYVSLDPRWCSLGDSLVTTGLQIVDSHLTISEGIPDPDMIVFCTRVQCLLVRCAVYGTSDSLGSSSLERRCTAAIVQLIRFLDCCSDMTSPSSVSVPSILCLRLSAANALSWMLAQPLPSGEYLTTHLSTLFNSLVELIQDVSECETRIFLLGILCKLIEVAEMFGCPQLASQLLNLFDRLWHLDPQSAALRSRILDAICLLLVPLNWCADADAQTIALRTSLQSPIAGLIMSAIRASDTSGADALFDPGLRLWASFLTGDEACWSPVVDSLMAVLVGQPGLLDSSGDQFTQPDRVEPLLNRLETGEQTELFLKIVRGSLILACRAGREQAITFLRRWTEPFWSTVWQAYTTSTQFSIDGHTRRTQNKLDFLYSSTAAVGFADVDEGASDAESACRIKQLCLLADWLSIFLDVAEDSLTPVIRLTPSLVGLLLAAAQQSLKRAPVEAHNDVCPLATQMRLGLLARLAVSKRHW
;
A
#
# COMPACT_ATOMS: atom_id res chain seq x y z
N MET A 1 -13.29 35.02 -32.01
CA MET A 1 -14.21 35.21 -30.86
C MET A 1 -13.52 36.10 -29.82
N GLN A 2 -13.34 37.38 -30.12
CA GLN A 2 -12.77 38.40 -29.20
C GLN A 2 -13.87 39.41 -28.80
N GLN A 3 -15.10 38.93 -28.61
CA GLN A 3 -16.12 39.75 -27.96
C GLN A 3 -16.08 39.40 -26.49
N GLN A 4 -15.63 40.38 -25.70
CA GLN A 4 -15.62 40.37 -24.24
C GLN A 4 -16.98 39.89 -23.76
N ALA A 5 -17.02 38.80 -22.98
CA ALA A 5 -18.23 38.39 -22.30
C ALA A 5 -18.70 39.58 -21.45
N THR A 6 -19.91 40.07 -21.72
CA THR A 6 -20.42 41.31 -21.14
C THR A 6 -21.16 41.10 -19.82
N SER A 7 -21.39 39.84 -19.42
CA SER A 7 -21.96 39.44 -18.13
C SER A 7 -21.25 38.22 -17.53
N CYS A 8 -21.32 38.04 -16.21
CA CYS A 8 -20.76 36.88 -15.50
C CYS A 8 -21.29 35.55 -16.06
N ASP A 9 -22.58 35.46 -16.39
CA ASP A 9 -23.20 34.25 -16.95
C ASP A 9 -22.67 33.89 -18.34
N GLN A 10 -22.45 34.90 -19.19
CA GLN A 10 -21.86 34.71 -20.51
C GLN A 10 -20.42 34.22 -20.38
N TYR A 11 -19.67 34.84 -19.47
CA TYR A 11 -18.28 34.46 -19.20
C TYR A 11 -18.20 33.03 -18.66
N GLU A 12 -19.08 32.68 -17.72
CA GLU A 12 -19.23 31.34 -17.16
C GLU A 12 -19.54 30.29 -18.24
N THR A 13 -20.48 30.60 -19.13
CA THR A 13 -20.88 29.70 -20.23
C THR A 13 -19.70 29.44 -21.17
N VAL A 14 -18.95 30.48 -21.51
CA VAL A 14 -17.77 30.37 -22.36
C VAL A 14 -16.67 29.57 -21.66
N MET A 15 -16.43 29.78 -20.36
CA MET A 15 -15.50 28.96 -19.57
C MET A 15 -15.86 27.48 -19.63
N ARG A 16 -17.13 27.12 -19.40
CA ARG A 16 -17.59 25.72 -19.47
C ARG A 16 -17.39 25.10 -20.85
N LEU A 17 -17.73 25.85 -21.89
CA LEU A 17 -17.55 25.40 -23.27
C LEU A 17 -16.07 25.10 -23.55
N VAL A 18 -15.18 26.03 -23.21
CA VAL A 18 -13.74 25.87 -23.38
C VAL A 18 -13.23 24.67 -22.56
N GLN A 19 -13.67 24.55 -21.31
CA GLN A 19 -13.31 23.44 -20.42
C GLN A 19 -13.70 22.07 -20.98
N LEU A 20 -14.85 21.95 -21.65
CA LEU A 20 -15.33 20.73 -22.29
C LEU A 20 -14.64 20.44 -23.63
N CYS A 21 -14.33 21.48 -24.40
CA CYS A 21 -13.75 21.32 -25.73
C CYS A 21 -12.24 21.08 -25.71
N LEU A 22 -11.51 21.67 -24.75
CA LEU A 22 -10.03 21.64 -24.63
C LEU A 22 -9.38 20.26 -24.90
N PRO A 23 -9.88 19.14 -24.36
CA PRO A 23 -9.30 17.82 -24.62
C PRO A 23 -9.34 17.39 -26.10
N TYR A 24 -10.30 17.90 -26.88
CA TYR A 24 -10.51 17.53 -28.28
C TYR A 24 -9.90 18.53 -29.28
N VAL A 25 -9.57 19.74 -28.81
CA VAL A 25 -9.11 20.85 -29.65
C VAL A 25 -7.78 21.44 -29.15
N SER A 26 -7.04 20.69 -28.32
CA SER A 26 -5.76 21.08 -27.72
C SER A 26 -4.71 21.50 -28.74
N LEU A 27 -4.81 21.00 -29.98
CA LEU A 27 -3.92 21.33 -31.08
C LEU A 27 -4.28 22.64 -31.81
N ASP A 28 -5.47 23.21 -31.59
CA ASP A 28 -5.84 24.50 -32.19
C ASP A 28 -5.43 25.65 -31.25
N PRO A 29 -4.44 26.47 -31.64
CA PRO A 29 -3.88 27.53 -30.80
C PRO A 29 -4.91 28.60 -30.43
N ARG A 30 -6.02 28.72 -31.17
CA ARG A 30 -7.09 29.68 -30.87
C ARG A 30 -7.86 29.28 -29.61
N TRP A 31 -8.06 27.98 -29.39
CA TRP A 31 -8.72 27.48 -28.19
C TRP A 31 -7.81 27.57 -26.96
N CYS A 32 -6.51 27.30 -27.12
CA CYS A 32 -5.53 27.51 -26.05
C CYS A 32 -5.45 28.99 -25.66
N SER A 33 -5.32 29.89 -26.64
CA SER A 33 -5.28 31.35 -26.40
C SER A 33 -6.56 31.87 -25.75
N LEU A 34 -7.73 31.36 -26.16
CA LEU A 34 -9.00 31.68 -25.51
C LEU A 34 -9.02 31.19 -24.06
N GLY A 35 -8.56 29.97 -23.81
CA GLY A 35 -8.42 29.39 -22.46
C GLY A 35 -7.51 30.23 -21.56
N ASP A 36 -6.33 30.61 -22.05
CA ASP A 36 -5.37 31.44 -21.30
C ASP A 36 -5.93 32.84 -21.00
N SER A 37 -6.62 33.45 -21.97
CA SER A 37 -7.29 34.73 -21.77
C SER A 37 -8.39 34.62 -20.71
N LEU A 38 -9.21 33.56 -20.76
CA LEU A 38 -10.25 33.33 -19.76
C LEU A 38 -9.61 33.15 -18.38
N VAL A 39 -8.64 32.25 -18.22
CA VAL A 39 -7.95 32.05 -16.93
C VAL A 39 -7.38 33.35 -16.39
N THR A 40 -6.71 34.14 -17.22
CA THR A 40 -6.11 35.43 -16.81
C THR A 40 -7.17 36.42 -16.32
N THR A 41 -8.25 36.61 -17.08
CA THR A 41 -9.37 37.48 -16.69
C THR A 41 -10.06 36.96 -15.42
N GLY A 42 -10.22 35.64 -15.31
CA GLY A 42 -10.85 35.00 -14.16
C GLY A 42 -10.06 35.24 -12.89
N LEU A 43 -8.74 35.03 -12.94
CA LEU A 43 -7.84 35.31 -11.80
C LEU A 43 -7.84 36.79 -11.42
N GLN A 44 -7.89 37.72 -12.38
CA GLN A 44 -8.00 39.15 -12.08
C GLN A 44 -9.31 39.51 -11.34
N ILE A 45 -10.43 38.93 -11.77
CA ILE A 45 -11.72 39.09 -11.09
C ILE A 45 -11.60 38.53 -9.67
N VAL A 46 -11.07 37.32 -9.52
CA VAL A 46 -10.84 36.69 -8.22
C VAL A 46 -9.98 37.58 -7.31
N ASP A 47 -8.85 38.10 -7.80
CA ASP A 47 -7.96 38.96 -7.03
C ASP A 47 -8.66 40.26 -6.58
N SER A 48 -9.50 40.85 -7.43
CA SER A 48 -10.25 42.06 -7.10
C SER A 48 -11.34 41.85 -6.04
N HIS A 49 -11.87 40.63 -5.91
CA HIS A 49 -12.96 40.32 -4.99
C HIS A 49 -12.50 39.62 -3.70
N LEU A 50 -11.42 38.84 -3.73
CA LEU A 50 -10.85 38.18 -2.55
C LEU A 50 -10.01 39.13 -1.68
N THR A 51 -9.41 40.18 -2.24
CA THR A 51 -8.60 41.14 -1.47
C THR A 51 -9.44 42.17 -0.70
N ILE A 52 -10.75 42.28 -0.95
CA ILE A 52 -11.57 43.43 -0.53
C ILE A 52 -12.58 43.11 0.59
N SER A 53 -12.76 41.87 1.07
CA SER A 53 -13.82 41.59 2.04
C SER A 53 -13.34 41.04 3.39
N GLU A 54 -13.46 41.87 4.42
CA GLU A 54 -13.72 41.44 5.82
C GLU A 54 -15.09 40.73 5.97
N GLY A 55 -15.80 40.44 4.87
CA GLY A 55 -17.10 39.79 4.80
C GLY A 55 -17.05 38.38 4.21
N ILE A 56 -18.14 37.65 4.43
CA ILE A 56 -18.34 36.27 3.94
C ILE A 56 -18.30 36.28 2.40
N PRO A 57 -17.51 35.39 1.75
CA PRO A 57 -17.51 35.28 0.29
C PRO A 57 -18.90 34.92 -0.23
N ASP A 58 -19.38 35.67 -1.22
CA ASP A 58 -20.64 35.39 -1.95
C ASP A 58 -20.62 33.94 -2.51
N PRO A 59 -21.64 33.10 -2.26
CA PRO A 59 -21.73 31.75 -2.83
C PRO A 59 -21.48 31.68 -4.34
N ASP A 60 -21.95 32.67 -5.10
CA ASP A 60 -21.75 32.70 -6.55
C ASP A 60 -20.28 32.95 -6.91
N MET A 61 -19.56 33.74 -6.10
CA MET A 61 -18.12 33.94 -6.24
C MET A 61 -17.32 32.68 -5.88
N ILE A 62 -17.77 31.88 -4.92
CA ILE A 62 -17.13 30.59 -4.61
C ILE A 62 -17.25 29.65 -5.80
N VAL A 63 -18.46 29.52 -6.34
CA VAL A 63 -18.73 28.71 -7.52
C VAL A 63 -17.90 29.20 -8.71
N PHE A 64 -17.79 30.51 -8.91
CA PHE A 64 -16.92 31.10 -9.93
C PHE A 64 -15.45 30.70 -9.75
N CYS A 65 -14.90 30.88 -8.54
CA CYS A 65 -13.52 30.50 -8.21
C CYS A 65 -13.24 29.01 -8.50
N THR A 66 -14.15 28.11 -8.11
CA THR A 66 -13.98 26.66 -8.35
C THR A 66 -13.86 26.33 -9.84
N ARG A 67 -14.57 27.08 -10.69
CA ARG A 67 -14.53 26.90 -12.15
C ARG A 67 -13.26 27.46 -12.75
N VAL A 68 -12.81 28.63 -12.27
CA VAL A 68 -11.53 29.21 -12.68
C VAL A 68 -10.39 28.25 -12.35
N GLN A 69 -10.39 27.64 -11.15
CA GLN A 69 -9.41 26.63 -10.77
C GLN A 69 -9.48 25.40 -11.67
N CYS A 70 -10.66 24.87 -11.97
CA CYS A 70 -10.80 23.72 -12.87
C CYS A 70 -10.33 24.04 -14.30
N LEU A 71 -10.64 25.23 -14.81
CA LEU A 71 -10.18 25.66 -16.13
C LEU A 71 -8.66 25.85 -16.17
N LEU A 72 -8.08 26.43 -15.12
CA LEU A 72 -6.64 26.65 -14.97
C LEU A 72 -5.86 25.34 -15.16
N VAL A 73 -6.18 24.28 -14.42
CA VAL A 73 -5.46 23.00 -14.56
C VAL A 73 -5.71 22.33 -15.92
N ARG A 74 -6.89 22.48 -16.52
CA ARG A 74 -7.15 21.95 -17.87
C ARG A 74 -6.36 22.70 -18.94
N CYS A 75 -6.26 24.03 -18.86
CA CYS A 75 -5.42 24.83 -19.76
C CYS A 75 -3.94 24.50 -19.58
N ALA A 76 -3.49 24.27 -18.34
CA ALA A 76 -2.11 23.88 -18.07
C ALA A 76 -1.75 22.55 -18.75
N VAL A 77 -2.60 21.53 -18.61
CA VAL A 77 -2.37 20.19 -19.18
C VAL A 77 -2.58 20.16 -20.70
N TYR A 78 -3.68 20.71 -21.20
CA TYR A 78 -4.07 20.58 -22.62
C TYR A 78 -3.63 21.73 -23.53
N GLY A 79 -3.09 22.83 -23.00
CA GLY A 79 -2.72 24.01 -23.81
C GLY A 79 -1.45 23.87 -24.66
N THR A 80 -1.19 22.70 -25.26
CA THR A 80 0.02 22.42 -26.02
C THR A 80 -0.07 22.98 -27.44
N SER A 81 0.64 24.07 -27.74
CA SER A 81 0.98 24.36 -29.15
C SER A 81 2.18 23.49 -29.53
N ASP A 82 2.02 22.65 -30.56
CA ASP A 82 2.95 21.59 -31.03
C ASP A 82 4.41 22.00 -31.32
N SER A 83 4.81 23.26 -31.13
CA SER A 83 6.13 23.75 -31.51
C SER A 83 7.20 23.75 -30.40
N LEU A 84 6.88 23.45 -29.13
CA LEU A 84 7.76 23.77 -27.98
C LEU A 84 7.87 22.69 -26.87
N GLY A 85 7.82 21.40 -27.20
CA GLY A 85 8.34 20.29 -26.35
C GLY A 85 7.81 20.17 -24.90
N SER A 86 8.37 19.22 -24.14
CA SER A 86 8.05 18.92 -22.73
C SER A 86 8.23 20.12 -21.78
N SER A 87 9.26 20.93 -22.03
CA SER A 87 9.59 22.11 -21.20
C SER A 87 8.50 23.19 -21.13
N SER A 88 7.64 23.29 -22.15
CA SER A 88 6.52 24.24 -22.15
C SER A 88 5.33 23.77 -21.32
N LEU A 89 5.15 22.45 -21.20
CA LEU A 89 4.09 21.83 -20.40
C LEU A 89 4.43 21.94 -18.91
N GLU A 90 5.66 21.59 -18.54
CA GLU A 90 6.17 21.69 -17.17
C GLU A 90 5.99 23.10 -16.62
N ARG A 91 6.42 24.14 -17.36
CA ARG A 91 6.28 25.54 -16.94
C ARG A 91 4.82 25.94 -16.71
N ARG A 92 3.88 25.47 -17.54
CA ARG A 92 2.45 25.76 -17.39
C ARG A 92 1.85 25.03 -16.19
N CYS A 93 2.21 23.77 -15.97
CA CYS A 93 1.81 23.02 -14.79
C CYS A 93 2.36 23.65 -13.50
N THR A 94 3.62 24.08 -13.49
CA THR A 94 4.23 24.82 -12.37
C THR A 94 3.48 26.13 -12.11
N ALA A 95 3.15 26.90 -13.15
CA ALA A 95 2.38 28.14 -12.99
C ALA A 95 0.96 27.88 -12.43
N ALA A 96 0.31 26.81 -12.86
CA ALA A 96 -0.99 26.41 -12.31
C ALA A 96 -0.89 25.99 -10.83
N ILE A 97 0.16 25.25 -10.45
CA ILE A 97 0.44 24.90 -9.05
C ILE A 97 0.56 26.14 -8.18
N VAL A 98 1.32 27.15 -8.63
CA VAL A 98 1.47 28.40 -7.86
C VAL A 98 0.12 29.04 -7.57
N GLN A 99 -0.78 29.07 -8.55
CA GLN A 99 -2.12 29.60 -8.33
C GLN A 99 -2.96 28.69 -7.42
N LEU A 100 -2.88 27.37 -7.55
CA LEU A 100 -3.58 26.44 -6.65
C LEU A 100 -3.11 26.58 -5.20
N ILE A 101 -1.82 26.78 -4.95
CA ILE A 101 -1.25 27.03 -3.62
C ILE A 101 -1.90 28.26 -3.00
N ARG A 102 -2.05 29.35 -3.76
CA ARG A 102 -2.73 30.56 -3.25
C ARG A 102 -4.14 30.25 -2.76
N PHE A 103 -4.89 29.39 -3.45
CA PHE A 103 -6.22 28.97 -3.02
C PHE A 103 -6.19 28.02 -1.82
N LEU A 104 -5.20 27.13 -1.73
CA LEU A 104 -5.01 26.24 -0.59
C LEU A 104 -4.61 27.01 0.68
N ASP A 105 -3.85 28.10 0.55
CA ASP A 105 -3.31 28.91 1.65
C ASP A 105 -4.18 30.10 2.05
N CYS A 106 -5.39 30.26 1.48
CA CYS A 106 -6.30 31.40 1.71
C CYS A 106 -6.68 31.67 3.20
N CYS A 107 -6.17 30.91 4.18
CA CYS A 107 -6.54 30.96 5.59
C CYS A 107 -5.39 31.08 6.61
N SER A 108 -4.11 31.16 6.24
CA SER A 108 -3.02 31.07 7.23
C SER A 108 -2.98 32.20 8.28
N ASP A 109 -3.60 33.36 8.00
CA ASP A 109 -3.41 34.59 8.79
C ASP A 109 -4.64 35.06 9.59
N MET A 110 -5.77 34.36 9.54
CA MET A 110 -7.01 34.77 10.21
C MET A 110 -7.00 34.41 11.70
N THR A 111 -6.36 35.25 12.52
CA THR A 111 -6.25 35.14 13.99
C THR A 111 -7.56 35.37 14.76
N SER A 112 -8.71 35.47 14.09
CA SER A 112 -10.02 35.49 14.76
C SER A 112 -11.12 34.84 13.89
N PRO A 113 -11.66 33.67 14.27
CA PRO A 113 -12.66 32.98 13.48
C PRO A 113 -14.05 33.56 13.77
N SER A 114 -14.65 34.27 12.81
CA SER A 114 -16.09 34.43 12.75
C SER A 114 -16.69 33.13 12.20
N SER A 115 -17.58 32.47 12.95
CA SER A 115 -18.06 31.10 12.68
C SER A 115 -18.76 30.87 11.33
N VAL A 116 -19.10 31.93 10.59
CA VAL A 116 -19.86 31.89 9.33
C VAL A 116 -18.97 31.99 8.08
N SER A 117 -17.74 32.51 8.20
CA SER A 117 -16.79 32.64 7.07
C SER A 117 -15.99 31.35 6.79
N VAL A 118 -15.94 30.45 7.77
CA VAL A 118 -15.15 29.20 7.75
C VAL A 118 -15.61 28.19 6.67
N PRO A 119 -16.93 27.94 6.45
CA PRO A 119 -17.37 26.94 5.47
C PRO A 119 -17.09 27.35 4.02
N SER A 120 -17.25 28.64 3.70
CA SER A 120 -17.04 29.20 2.36
C SER A 120 -15.58 29.10 1.92
N ILE A 121 -14.64 29.40 2.82
CA ILE A 121 -13.21 29.31 2.51
C ILE A 121 -12.75 27.86 2.44
N LEU A 122 -13.31 26.98 3.28
CA LEU A 122 -13.06 25.54 3.20
C LEU A 122 -13.47 24.98 1.83
N CYS A 123 -14.61 25.42 1.27
CA CYS A 123 -15.03 25.02 -0.08
C CYS A 123 -14.02 25.41 -1.16
N LEU A 124 -13.42 26.61 -1.06
CA LEU A 124 -12.38 27.06 -2.00
C LEU A 124 -11.13 26.18 -1.91
N ARG A 125 -10.64 25.92 -0.68
CA ARG A 125 -9.47 25.06 -0.44
C ARG A 125 -9.70 23.62 -0.90
N LEU A 126 -10.88 23.06 -0.63
CA LEU A 126 -11.27 21.73 -1.09
C LEU A 126 -11.38 21.66 -2.62
N SER A 127 -11.91 22.71 -3.27
CA SER A 127 -11.96 22.77 -4.73
C SER A 127 -10.57 22.84 -5.36
N ALA A 128 -9.63 23.54 -4.72
CA ALA A 128 -8.24 23.60 -5.17
C ALA A 128 -7.53 22.26 -5.00
N ALA A 129 -7.76 21.57 -3.87
CA ALA A 129 -7.26 20.21 -3.64
C ALA A 129 -7.83 19.22 -4.67
N ASN A 130 -9.12 19.32 -5.01
CA ASN A 130 -9.74 18.50 -6.05
C ASN A 130 -9.17 18.80 -7.46
N ALA A 131 -8.93 20.07 -7.78
CA ALA A 131 -8.28 20.47 -9.04
C ALA A 131 -6.84 19.92 -9.12
N LEU A 132 -6.10 19.95 -8.01
CA LEU A 132 -4.78 19.32 -7.89
C LEU A 132 -4.85 17.80 -8.10
N SER A 133 -5.82 17.13 -7.47
CA SER A 133 -6.07 15.69 -7.63
C SER A 133 -6.24 15.31 -9.09
N TRP A 134 -7.07 16.06 -9.82
CA TRP A 134 -7.31 15.82 -11.25
C TRP A 134 -6.02 15.97 -12.08
N MET A 135 -5.21 16.99 -11.78
CA MET A 135 -3.93 17.23 -12.47
C MET A 135 -2.92 16.11 -12.20
N LEU A 136 -2.80 15.65 -10.95
CA LEU A 136 -1.92 14.53 -10.56
C LEU A 136 -2.35 13.18 -11.17
N ALA A 137 -3.61 13.06 -11.57
CA ALA A 137 -4.13 11.87 -12.26
C ALA A 137 -3.86 11.88 -13.78
N GLN A 138 -3.37 12.99 -14.36
CA GLN A 138 -3.06 13.05 -15.78
C GLN A 138 -1.73 12.33 -16.07
N PRO A 139 -1.60 11.64 -17.22
CA PRO A 139 -0.38 10.93 -17.61
C PRO A 139 0.69 11.90 -18.11
N LEU A 140 1.19 12.77 -17.22
CA LEU A 140 2.24 13.74 -17.50
C LEU A 140 3.61 13.04 -17.59
N PRO A 141 4.53 13.53 -18.44
CA PRO A 141 5.78 12.83 -18.74
C PRO A 141 6.82 12.86 -17.62
N SER A 142 6.76 13.82 -16.69
CA SER A 142 7.68 13.98 -15.56
C SER A 142 6.97 14.63 -14.37
N GLY A 143 7.43 14.35 -13.14
CA GLY A 143 7.00 15.02 -11.90
C GLY A 143 7.76 16.32 -11.60
N GLU A 144 8.68 16.74 -12.48
CA GLU A 144 9.60 17.87 -12.24
C GLU A 144 8.87 19.19 -11.97
N TYR A 145 7.68 19.35 -12.53
CA TYR A 145 6.82 20.54 -12.36
C TYR A 145 6.38 20.77 -10.91
N LEU A 146 6.49 19.77 -10.02
CA LEU A 146 6.17 19.84 -8.59
C LEU A 146 7.38 20.24 -7.73
N THR A 147 8.61 20.02 -8.20
CA THR A 147 9.84 20.05 -7.36
C THR A 147 10.02 21.36 -6.58
N THR A 148 9.76 22.50 -7.21
CA THR A 148 9.94 23.83 -6.60
C THR A 148 8.91 24.16 -5.53
N HIS A 149 7.75 23.51 -5.56
CA HIS A 149 6.59 23.85 -4.73
C HIS A 149 6.06 22.68 -3.89
N LEU A 150 6.78 21.56 -3.92
CA LEU A 150 6.39 20.31 -3.27
C LEU A 150 6.16 20.48 -1.76
N SER A 151 7.09 21.14 -1.07
CA SER A 151 7.00 21.38 0.37
C SER A 151 5.82 22.26 0.73
N THR A 152 5.56 23.32 -0.04
CA THR A 152 4.42 24.20 0.17
C THR A 152 3.11 23.44 -0.06
N LEU A 153 2.94 22.76 -1.20
CA LEU A 153 1.76 21.93 -1.47
C LEU A 153 1.51 20.90 -0.38
N PHE A 154 2.56 20.22 0.07
CA PHE A 154 2.48 19.25 1.14
C PHE A 154 1.95 19.87 2.43
N ASN A 155 2.53 20.99 2.86
CA ASN A 155 2.11 21.69 4.09
C ASN A 155 0.66 22.17 4.00
N SER A 156 0.27 22.80 2.88
CA SER A 156 -1.10 23.29 2.68
C SER A 156 -2.14 22.17 2.72
N LEU A 157 -1.82 21.00 2.14
CA LEU A 157 -2.68 19.82 2.20
C LEU A 157 -2.75 19.23 3.60
N VAL A 158 -1.63 19.18 4.32
CA VAL A 158 -1.56 18.70 5.71
C VAL A 158 -2.39 19.56 6.64
N GLU A 159 -2.37 20.88 6.47
CA GLU A 159 -3.23 21.83 7.19
C GLU A 159 -4.70 21.61 6.83
N LEU A 160 -5.02 21.52 5.54
CA LEU A 160 -6.40 21.29 5.08
C LEU A 160 -6.99 19.99 5.64
N ILE A 161 -6.19 18.92 5.75
CA ILE A 161 -6.61 17.65 6.37
C ILE A 161 -6.97 17.85 7.86
N GLN A 162 -6.24 18.71 8.57
CA GLN A 162 -6.50 19.01 9.98
C GLN A 162 -7.75 19.88 10.17
N ASP A 163 -8.04 20.77 9.22
CA ASP A 163 -9.18 21.69 9.29
C ASP A 163 -10.53 21.03 8.99
N VAL A 164 -10.52 19.92 8.23
CA VAL A 164 -11.73 19.17 7.88
C VAL A 164 -12.18 18.28 9.03
N SER A 165 -13.48 18.27 9.33
CA SER A 165 -14.09 17.40 10.36
C SER A 165 -14.54 16.03 9.82
N GLU A 166 -14.97 15.96 8.57
CA GLU A 166 -15.56 14.79 7.92
C GLU A 166 -14.52 13.73 7.54
N CYS A 167 -14.77 12.48 7.91
CA CYS A 167 -13.85 11.39 7.65
C CYS A 167 -13.64 11.09 6.16
N GLU A 168 -14.70 11.11 5.35
CA GLU A 168 -14.62 10.84 3.91
C GLU A 168 -13.76 11.89 3.18
N THR A 169 -13.94 13.15 3.55
CA THR A 169 -13.17 14.27 3.02
C THR A 169 -11.70 14.17 3.43
N ARG A 170 -11.38 13.76 4.67
CA ARG A 170 -9.99 13.46 5.08
C ARG A 170 -9.38 12.29 4.29
N ILE A 171 -10.14 11.22 4.06
CA ILE A 171 -9.70 10.08 3.25
C ILE A 171 -9.38 10.54 1.82
N PHE A 172 -10.24 11.37 1.23
CA PHE A 172 -10.00 11.94 -0.10
C PHE A 172 -8.72 12.77 -0.15
N LEU A 173 -8.53 13.70 0.80
CA LEU A 173 -7.33 14.53 0.90
C LEU A 173 -6.05 13.71 1.16
N LEU A 174 -6.13 12.67 1.98
CA LEU A 174 -5.04 11.72 2.19
C LEU A 174 -4.69 11.00 0.87
N GLY A 175 -5.69 10.63 0.07
CA GLY A 175 -5.47 10.08 -1.27
C GLY A 175 -4.73 11.04 -2.21
N ILE A 176 -5.03 12.34 -2.14
CA ILE A 176 -4.29 13.38 -2.91
C ILE A 176 -2.84 13.45 -2.44
N LEU A 177 -2.61 13.41 -1.12
CA LEU A 177 -1.27 13.43 -0.54
C LEU A 177 -0.46 12.19 -0.96
N CYS A 178 -1.09 11.01 -0.96
CA CYS A 178 -0.50 9.78 -1.51
C CYS A 178 -0.12 9.92 -2.98
N LYS A 179 -1.00 10.49 -3.81
CA LYS A 179 -0.71 10.70 -5.23
C LYS A 179 0.42 11.70 -5.44
N LEU A 180 0.49 12.76 -4.61
CA LEU A 180 1.58 13.72 -4.63
C LEU A 180 2.93 13.04 -4.32
N ILE A 181 2.96 12.14 -3.34
CA ILE A 181 4.15 11.35 -2.97
C ILE A 181 4.63 10.50 -4.14
N GLU A 182 3.71 9.80 -4.80
CA GLU A 182 4.02 8.94 -5.95
C GLU A 182 4.58 9.74 -7.13
N VAL A 183 3.93 10.87 -7.50
CA VAL A 183 4.31 11.64 -8.68
C VAL A 183 5.59 12.44 -8.46
N ALA A 184 5.82 12.94 -7.25
CA ALA A 184 6.99 13.75 -6.93
C ALA A 184 8.21 12.92 -6.46
N GLU A 185 8.10 11.59 -6.41
CA GLU A 185 9.16 10.70 -5.92
C GLU A 185 9.71 11.14 -4.54
N MET A 186 8.81 11.51 -3.62
CA MET A 186 9.15 12.20 -2.36
C MET A 186 10.04 11.42 -1.38
N PHE A 187 10.43 10.18 -1.68
CA PHE A 187 11.35 9.42 -0.83
C PHE A 187 12.75 10.05 -0.74
N GLY A 188 13.13 10.90 -1.70
CA GLY A 188 14.34 11.74 -1.62
C GLY A 188 14.25 12.91 -0.64
N CYS A 189 13.10 13.11 0.03
CA CYS A 189 12.86 14.19 0.98
C CYS A 189 12.51 13.64 2.39
N PRO A 190 13.50 13.22 3.20
CA PRO A 190 13.25 12.55 4.49
C PRO A 190 12.46 13.42 5.49
N GLN A 191 12.58 14.75 5.39
CA GLN A 191 11.83 15.70 6.21
C GLN A 191 10.32 15.59 5.96
N LEU A 192 9.89 15.54 4.70
CA LEU A 192 8.46 15.42 4.33
C LEU A 192 7.91 14.05 4.75
N ALA A 193 8.70 12.98 4.58
CA ALA A 193 8.33 11.66 5.09
C ALA A 193 8.11 11.67 6.62
N SER A 194 8.98 12.32 7.39
CA SER A 194 8.82 12.45 8.84
C SER A 194 7.55 13.23 9.24
N GLN A 195 7.25 14.34 8.55
CA GLN A 195 6.04 15.12 8.79
C GLN A 195 4.77 14.34 8.46
N LEU A 196 4.82 13.54 7.40
CA LEU A 196 3.72 12.69 6.98
C LEU A 196 3.41 11.60 8.00
N LEU A 197 4.44 10.97 8.55
CA LEU A 197 4.29 9.97 9.62
C LEU A 197 3.69 10.59 10.88
N ASN A 198 4.11 11.81 11.23
CA ASN A 198 3.50 12.55 12.34
C ASN A 198 2.04 12.94 12.06
N LEU A 199 1.66 13.18 10.80
CA LEU A 199 0.26 13.36 10.43
C LEU A 199 -0.51 12.04 10.59
N PHE A 200 0.03 10.93 10.10
CA PHE A 200 -0.61 9.61 10.18
C PHE A 200 -0.84 9.17 11.63
N ASP A 201 0.14 9.37 12.51
CA ASP A 201 0.01 9.09 13.94
C ASP A 201 -1.14 9.91 14.55
N ARG A 202 -1.18 11.22 14.30
CA ARG A 202 -2.28 12.08 14.76
C ARG A 202 -3.65 11.62 14.23
N LEU A 203 -3.76 11.32 12.94
CA LEU A 203 -5.02 10.86 12.34
C LEU A 203 -5.45 9.48 12.84
N TRP A 204 -4.50 8.60 13.14
CA TRP A 204 -4.74 7.26 13.68
C TRP A 204 -5.44 7.29 15.04
N HIS A 205 -5.12 8.31 15.85
CA HIS A 205 -5.68 8.55 17.17
C HIS A 205 -6.91 9.45 17.19
N LEU A 206 -7.18 10.20 16.12
CA LEU A 206 -8.25 11.21 16.08
C LEU A 206 -9.66 10.60 16.03
N ASP A 207 -9.87 9.54 15.25
CA ASP A 207 -11.13 8.80 15.21
C ASP A 207 -10.87 7.28 15.26
N PRO A 208 -10.90 6.68 16.46
CA PRO A 208 -10.58 5.27 16.61
C PRO A 208 -11.64 4.33 16.04
N GLN A 209 -12.82 4.85 15.65
CA GLN A 209 -13.91 4.06 15.10
C GLN A 209 -13.89 4.00 13.57
N SER A 210 -13.13 4.88 12.91
CA SER A 210 -13.04 4.90 11.45
C SER A 210 -12.01 3.89 10.92
N ALA A 211 -12.47 2.66 10.69
CA ALA A 211 -11.66 1.63 10.05
C ALA A 211 -11.22 2.01 8.62
N ALA A 212 -12.05 2.75 7.88
CA ALA A 212 -11.72 3.20 6.53
C ALA A 212 -10.54 4.19 6.52
N LEU A 213 -10.50 5.15 7.46
CA LEU A 213 -9.39 6.09 7.58
C LEU A 213 -8.10 5.36 7.96
N ARG A 214 -8.18 4.46 8.94
CA ARG A 214 -7.05 3.64 9.38
C ARG A 214 -6.51 2.73 8.28
N SER A 215 -7.38 2.06 7.52
CA SER A 215 -7.00 1.30 6.33
C SER A 215 -6.22 2.17 5.35
N ARG A 216 -6.69 3.39 5.09
CA ARG A 216 -6.04 4.31 4.16
C ARG A 216 -4.68 4.82 4.66
N ILE A 217 -4.53 5.01 5.97
CA ILE A 217 -3.24 5.32 6.58
C ILE A 217 -2.25 4.16 6.38
N LEU A 218 -2.69 2.90 6.59
CA LEU A 218 -1.83 1.72 6.38
C LEU A 218 -1.39 1.61 4.91
N ASP A 219 -2.31 1.81 3.96
CA ASP A 219 -1.99 1.82 2.52
C ASP A 219 -1.01 2.95 2.17
N ALA A 220 -1.19 4.14 2.75
CA ALA A 220 -0.30 5.28 2.53
C ALA A 220 1.13 5.00 3.05
N ILE A 221 1.26 4.32 4.19
CA ILE A 221 2.56 3.89 4.72
C ILE A 221 3.20 2.83 3.81
N CYS A 222 2.41 1.92 3.22
CA CYS A 222 2.92 0.98 2.23
C CYS A 222 3.57 1.72 1.04
N LEU A 223 2.88 2.73 0.51
CA LEU A 223 3.37 3.53 -0.62
C LEU A 223 4.68 4.28 -0.30
N LEU A 224 4.90 4.67 0.96
CA LEU A 224 6.17 5.26 1.40
C LEU A 224 7.27 4.21 1.55
N LEU A 225 6.94 3.05 2.13
CA LEU A 225 7.90 1.99 2.42
C LEU A 225 8.49 1.37 1.17
N VAL A 226 7.70 1.19 0.11
CA VAL A 226 8.15 0.57 -1.13
C VAL A 226 9.38 1.29 -1.70
N PRO A 227 9.36 2.59 -2.05
CA PRO A 227 10.56 3.24 -2.56
C PRO A 227 11.69 3.32 -1.52
N LEU A 228 11.36 3.53 -0.23
CA LEU A 228 12.38 3.58 0.83
C LEU A 228 13.18 2.29 0.97
N ASN A 229 12.55 1.13 0.78
CA ASN A 229 13.19 -0.19 0.85
C ASN A 229 13.87 -0.63 -0.45
N TRP A 230 13.71 0.10 -1.55
CA TRP A 230 14.36 -0.16 -2.84
C TRP A 230 15.42 0.89 -3.20
N CYS A 231 15.59 1.93 -2.38
CA CYS A 231 16.58 2.98 -2.59
C CYS A 231 17.99 2.54 -2.17
N ALA A 232 18.76 2.03 -3.13
CA ALA A 232 20.14 1.57 -2.95
C ALA A 232 21.11 2.73 -2.62
N ASP A 233 20.96 3.88 -3.30
CA ASP A 233 21.80 5.07 -3.12
C ASP A 233 21.25 6.01 -2.02
N ALA A 234 20.85 5.42 -0.88
CA ALA A 234 20.28 6.17 0.22
C ALA A 234 21.33 7.01 0.97
N ASP A 235 21.02 8.27 1.23
CA ASP A 235 21.82 9.12 2.09
C ASP A 235 21.69 8.72 3.58
N ALA A 236 22.57 9.27 4.43
CA ALA A 236 22.56 8.95 5.86
C ALA A 236 21.22 9.27 6.55
N GLN A 237 20.49 10.29 6.07
CA GLN A 237 19.19 10.67 6.61
C GLN A 237 18.10 9.65 6.25
N THR A 238 18.10 9.14 5.03
CA THR A 238 17.18 8.08 4.58
C THR A 238 17.41 6.78 5.33
N ILE A 239 18.67 6.41 5.58
CA ILE A 239 19.01 5.23 6.39
C ILE A 239 18.54 5.40 7.85
N ALA A 240 18.76 6.57 8.44
CA ALA A 240 18.29 6.89 9.79
C ALA A 240 16.77 6.84 9.88
N LEU A 241 16.06 7.40 8.89
CA LEU A 241 14.61 7.35 8.79
C LEU A 241 14.11 5.90 8.72
N ARG A 242 14.66 5.08 7.81
CA ARG A 242 14.31 3.65 7.66
C ARG A 242 14.46 2.89 8.99
N THR A 243 15.54 3.16 9.72
CA THR A 243 15.80 2.53 11.02
C THR A 243 14.79 2.99 12.08
N SER A 244 14.52 4.30 12.15
CA SER A 244 13.57 4.88 13.11
C SER A 244 12.13 4.39 12.90
N LEU A 245 11.80 4.00 11.67
CA LEU A 245 10.48 3.55 11.25
C LEU A 245 10.14 2.11 11.65
N GLN A 246 11.13 1.28 11.97
CA GLN A 246 10.91 -0.14 12.20
C GLN A 246 9.93 -0.41 13.36
N SER A 247 10.11 0.28 14.49
CA SER A 247 9.27 0.08 15.68
C SER A 247 7.83 0.62 15.50
N PRO A 248 7.61 1.87 15.05
CA PRO A 248 6.27 2.39 14.79
C PRO A 248 5.47 1.53 13.79
N ILE A 249 6.11 1.10 12.70
CA ILE A 249 5.44 0.30 11.67
C ILE A 249 5.05 -1.08 12.20
N ALA A 250 5.92 -1.72 12.99
CA ALA A 250 5.58 -2.95 13.66
C ALA A 250 4.42 -2.77 14.64
N GLY A 251 4.40 -1.67 15.41
CA GLY A 251 3.27 -1.33 16.27
C GLY A 251 1.94 -1.22 15.50
N LEU A 252 1.96 -0.58 14.33
CA LEU A 252 0.80 -0.47 13.45
C LEU A 252 0.35 -1.83 12.90
N ILE A 253 1.29 -2.65 12.40
CA ILE A 253 1.02 -4.03 11.96
C ILE A 253 0.37 -4.82 13.09
N MET A 254 0.93 -4.76 14.30
CA MET A 254 0.39 -5.44 15.47
C MET A 254 -1.03 -4.98 15.79
N SER A 255 -1.28 -3.68 15.76
CA SER A 255 -2.60 -3.10 16.05
C SER A 255 -3.65 -3.52 15.01
N ALA A 256 -3.27 -3.55 13.72
CA ALA A 256 -4.16 -3.92 12.62
C ALA A 256 -4.46 -5.43 12.64
N ILE A 257 -3.43 -6.25 12.85
CA ILE A 257 -3.58 -7.71 12.87
C ILE A 257 -4.28 -8.17 14.15
N ARG A 258 -4.03 -7.56 15.32
CA ARG A 258 -4.66 -7.98 16.60
C ARG A 258 -5.98 -7.28 16.92
N ALA A 259 -6.46 -6.37 16.08
CA ALA A 259 -7.82 -5.88 16.20
C ALA A 259 -8.77 -7.08 16.02
N SER A 260 -9.26 -7.65 17.11
CA SER A 260 -10.28 -8.73 17.09
C SER A 260 -11.61 -8.25 17.66
N ASP A 261 -11.60 -7.20 18.49
CA ASP A 261 -12.74 -6.84 19.35
C ASP A 261 -13.27 -5.41 19.08
N THR A 262 -12.78 -4.74 18.04
CA THR A 262 -13.22 -3.37 17.68
C THR A 262 -14.08 -3.38 16.42
N SER A 263 -15.12 -2.55 16.37
CA SER A 263 -15.96 -2.41 15.17
C SER A 263 -15.11 -2.00 13.97
N GLY A 264 -15.14 -2.80 12.90
CA GLY A 264 -14.33 -2.57 11.69
C GLY A 264 -12.91 -3.17 11.75
N ALA A 265 -12.59 -3.97 12.76
CA ALA A 265 -11.35 -4.75 12.87
C ALA A 265 -11.01 -5.55 11.60
N ASP A 266 -12.00 -6.22 11.01
CA ASP A 266 -11.80 -7.04 9.80
C ASP A 266 -11.33 -6.19 8.61
N ALA A 267 -11.74 -4.93 8.53
CA ALA A 267 -11.33 -4.01 7.47
C ALA A 267 -9.85 -3.59 7.59
N LEU A 268 -9.21 -3.79 8.75
CA LEU A 268 -7.79 -3.49 8.98
C LEU A 268 -6.88 -4.70 8.73
N PHE A 269 -7.42 -5.91 8.72
CA PHE A 269 -6.65 -7.13 8.61
C PHE A 269 -5.86 -7.19 7.29
N ASP A 270 -6.53 -7.00 6.16
CA ASP A 270 -5.92 -7.00 4.83
C ASP A 270 -4.87 -5.88 4.65
N PRO A 271 -5.18 -4.60 4.93
CA PRO A 271 -4.18 -3.54 4.92
C PRO A 271 -2.99 -3.82 5.85
N GLY A 272 -3.22 -4.41 7.02
CA GLY A 272 -2.17 -4.82 7.95
C GLY A 272 -1.23 -5.88 7.36
N LEU A 273 -1.78 -6.88 6.66
CA LEU A 273 -0.98 -7.89 5.94
C LEU A 273 -0.17 -7.27 4.79
N ARG A 274 -0.76 -6.34 4.03
CA ARG A 274 -0.06 -5.63 2.94
C ARG A 274 1.07 -4.76 3.48
N LEU A 275 0.85 -4.07 4.61
CA LEU A 275 1.87 -3.28 5.28
C LEU A 275 3.03 -4.15 5.74
N TRP A 276 2.73 -5.28 6.39
CA TRP A 276 3.77 -6.22 6.81
C TRP A 276 4.55 -6.80 5.63
N ALA A 277 3.86 -7.20 4.56
CA ALA A 277 4.53 -7.66 3.35
C ALA A 277 5.45 -6.58 2.76
N SER A 278 5.00 -5.32 2.70
CA SER A 278 5.77 -4.19 2.17
C SER A 278 6.99 -3.87 3.05
N PHE A 279 6.83 -3.97 4.37
CA PHE A 279 7.89 -3.76 5.36
C PHE A 279 9.06 -4.72 5.19
N LEU A 280 8.81 -5.95 4.72
CA LEU A 280 9.82 -6.98 4.53
C LEU A 280 10.39 -7.06 3.10
N THR A 281 9.87 -6.27 2.17
CA THR A 281 10.26 -6.32 0.76
C THR A 281 11.13 -5.16 0.34
N GLY A 282 12.09 -5.44 -0.54
CA GLY A 282 13.05 -4.50 -1.09
C GLY A 282 14.48 -4.98 -0.86
N ASP A 283 15.41 -4.49 -1.68
CA ASP A 283 16.82 -4.87 -1.57
C ASP A 283 17.46 -4.32 -0.29
N GLU A 284 16.96 -3.16 0.14
CA GLU A 284 17.48 -2.37 1.25
C GLU A 284 16.64 -2.51 2.53
N ALA A 285 15.62 -3.37 2.51
CA ALA A 285 14.94 -3.80 3.72
C ALA A 285 15.93 -4.55 4.64
N CYS A 286 15.89 -4.25 5.94
CA CYS A 286 16.88 -4.76 6.89
C CYS A 286 16.23 -5.65 7.94
N TRP A 287 16.95 -6.67 8.38
CA TRP A 287 16.59 -7.44 9.56
C TRP A 287 16.71 -6.60 10.83
N SER A 288 15.80 -6.80 11.78
CA SER A 288 15.89 -6.20 13.11
C SER A 288 15.21 -7.06 14.17
N PRO A 289 15.47 -6.82 15.47
CA PRO A 289 14.78 -7.53 16.55
C PRO A 289 13.25 -7.35 16.51
N VAL A 290 12.79 -6.22 15.96
CA VAL A 290 11.36 -5.93 15.77
C VAL A 290 10.77 -6.82 14.68
N VAL A 291 11.49 -7.04 13.58
CA VAL A 291 11.06 -8.00 12.54
C VAL A 291 10.99 -9.42 13.11
N ASP A 292 11.97 -9.80 13.94
CA ASP A 292 11.98 -11.11 14.62
C ASP A 292 10.76 -11.28 15.54
N SER A 293 10.40 -10.25 16.32
CA SER A 293 9.28 -10.34 17.26
C SER A 293 7.92 -10.46 16.55
N LEU A 294 7.77 -9.90 15.35
CA LEU A 294 6.57 -10.08 14.53
C LEU A 294 6.33 -11.55 14.12
N MET A 295 7.39 -12.38 14.00
CA MET A 295 7.23 -13.81 13.71
C MET A 295 6.40 -14.55 14.76
N ALA A 296 6.41 -14.08 16.01
CA ALA A 296 5.59 -14.65 17.09
C ALA A 296 4.08 -14.60 16.77
N VAL A 297 3.65 -13.59 16.01
CA VAL A 297 2.24 -13.44 15.57
C VAL A 297 1.86 -14.51 14.56
N LEU A 298 2.77 -14.86 13.64
CA LEU A 298 2.51 -15.89 12.63
C LEU A 298 2.21 -17.24 13.29
N VAL A 299 2.95 -17.55 14.36
CA VAL A 299 2.91 -18.86 15.03
C VAL A 299 2.02 -18.90 16.26
N GLY A 300 1.42 -17.78 16.68
CA GLY A 300 0.53 -17.72 17.84
C GLY A 300 1.26 -17.86 19.19
N GLN A 301 2.51 -17.42 19.30
CA GLN A 301 3.27 -17.47 20.56
C GLN A 301 3.11 -16.18 21.38
N PRO A 302 2.59 -16.24 22.62
CA PRO A 302 2.61 -15.10 23.54
C PRO A 302 4.03 -14.88 24.10
N GLY A 303 4.44 -13.62 24.29
CA GLY A 303 5.61 -13.30 25.14
C GLY A 303 6.93 -12.88 24.48
N LEU A 304 6.94 -12.32 23.27
CA LEU A 304 8.18 -11.77 22.67
C LEU A 304 8.18 -10.26 22.38
N LEU A 305 7.10 -9.57 22.72
CA LEU A 305 6.91 -8.15 22.40
C LEU A 305 7.03 -7.24 23.63
N ASP A 306 7.16 -7.80 24.85
CA ASP A 306 7.17 -7.04 26.09
C ASP A 306 8.59 -6.90 26.65
N SER A 307 9.33 -5.93 26.13
CA SER A 307 10.45 -5.30 26.87
C SER A 307 10.18 -3.84 27.24
N SER A 308 9.00 -3.31 26.90
CA SER A 308 8.49 -2.03 27.38
C SER A 308 7.24 -2.31 28.21
N GLY A 309 7.36 -2.13 29.53
CA GLY A 309 6.32 -2.49 30.48
C GLY A 309 5.05 -1.66 30.36
N ASP A 310 4.09 -2.15 29.58
CA ASP A 310 2.68 -1.83 29.76
C ASP A 310 1.86 -3.11 29.90
N GLN A 311 1.12 -3.15 31.00
CA GLN A 311 0.30 -4.26 31.43
C GLN A 311 -0.96 -4.36 30.55
N PHE A 312 -0.86 -5.05 29.41
CA PHE A 312 -2.04 -5.65 28.78
C PHE A 312 -2.11 -7.11 29.19
N THR A 313 -3.15 -7.46 29.93
CA THR A 313 -3.52 -8.84 30.29
C THR A 313 -3.59 -9.69 29.02
N GLN A 314 -2.57 -10.52 28.78
CA GLN A 314 -2.50 -11.38 27.60
C GLN A 314 -3.50 -12.54 27.71
N PRO A 315 -4.23 -12.91 26.65
CA PRO A 315 -4.93 -14.18 26.61
C PRO A 315 -3.91 -15.33 26.53
N ASP A 316 -4.13 -16.39 27.32
CA ASP A 316 -3.24 -17.56 27.48
C ASP A 316 -2.93 -18.34 26.18
N ARG A 317 -3.62 -18.05 25.07
CA ARG A 317 -3.34 -18.56 23.73
C ARG A 317 -3.68 -17.53 22.67
N VAL A 318 -2.69 -17.07 21.92
CA VAL A 318 -2.90 -16.31 20.68
C VAL A 318 -3.04 -17.34 19.56
N GLU A 319 -4.14 -17.31 18.81
CA GLU A 319 -4.31 -18.21 17.68
C GLU A 319 -3.29 -17.88 16.56
N PRO A 320 -2.65 -18.88 15.91
CA PRO A 320 -1.77 -18.64 14.78
C PRO A 320 -2.46 -17.87 13.66
N LEU A 321 -1.74 -16.93 13.03
CA LEU A 321 -2.30 -16.08 11.98
C LEU A 321 -2.90 -16.89 10.82
N LEU A 322 -2.31 -18.03 10.49
CA LEU A 322 -2.76 -18.94 9.43
C LEU A 322 -4.23 -19.36 9.58
N ASN A 323 -4.71 -19.54 10.81
CA ASN A 323 -6.09 -19.96 11.05
C ASN A 323 -7.12 -18.86 10.79
N ARG A 324 -6.67 -17.60 10.93
CA ARG A 324 -7.49 -16.39 10.71
C ARG A 324 -7.59 -15.98 9.25
N LEU A 325 -6.78 -16.56 8.37
CA LEU A 325 -6.89 -16.28 6.94
C LEU A 325 -8.20 -16.86 6.40
N GLU A 326 -8.87 -16.11 5.55
CA GLU A 326 -10.15 -16.46 4.92
C GLU A 326 -10.00 -16.59 3.41
N THR A 327 -9.08 -15.84 2.80
CA THR A 327 -8.94 -15.75 1.34
C THR A 327 -7.60 -16.28 0.84
N GLY A 328 -7.59 -16.62 -0.45
CA GLY A 328 -6.39 -16.95 -1.18
C GLY A 328 -5.37 -15.81 -1.22
N GLU A 329 -5.80 -14.58 -1.44
CA GLU A 329 -4.95 -13.39 -1.48
C GLU A 329 -4.24 -13.14 -0.14
N GLN A 330 -4.97 -13.28 0.98
CA GLN A 330 -4.39 -13.23 2.33
C GLN A 330 -3.34 -14.33 2.53
N THR A 331 -3.57 -15.52 1.98
CA THR A 331 -2.63 -16.64 2.02
C THR A 331 -1.36 -16.34 1.20
N GLU A 332 -1.48 -15.66 0.06
CA GLU A 332 -0.31 -15.21 -0.69
C GLU A 332 0.51 -14.17 0.09
N LEU A 333 -0.15 -13.20 0.74
CA LEU A 333 0.51 -12.23 1.60
C LEU A 333 1.22 -12.90 2.77
N PHE A 334 0.57 -13.86 3.43
CA PHE A 334 1.16 -14.66 4.51
C PHE A 334 2.45 -15.38 4.05
N LEU A 335 2.41 -16.07 2.92
CA LEU A 335 3.59 -16.76 2.37
C LEU A 335 4.70 -15.76 1.99
N LYS A 336 4.32 -14.60 1.45
CA LYS A 336 5.25 -13.51 1.10
C LYS A 336 5.94 -12.94 2.36
N ILE A 337 5.19 -12.73 3.44
CA ILE A 337 5.72 -12.27 4.73
C ILE A 337 6.76 -13.25 5.26
N VAL A 338 6.41 -14.55 5.34
CA VAL A 338 7.32 -15.57 5.87
C VAL A 338 8.61 -15.65 5.04
N ARG A 339 8.47 -15.64 3.70
CA ARG A 339 9.62 -15.65 2.80
C ARG A 339 10.50 -14.41 2.98
N GLY A 340 9.87 -13.24 3.11
CA GLY A 340 10.56 -11.97 3.38
C GLY A 340 11.38 -12.05 4.67
N SER A 341 10.80 -12.52 5.77
CA SER A 341 11.50 -12.70 7.04
C SER A 341 12.71 -13.62 6.92
N LEU A 342 12.56 -14.77 6.25
CA LEU A 342 13.67 -15.71 6.02
C LEU A 342 14.80 -15.05 5.21
N ILE A 343 14.47 -14.37 4.10
CA ILE A 343 15.45 -13.69 3.25
C ILE A 343 16.19 -12.62 4.04
N LEU A 344 15.48 -11.78 4.79
CA LEU A 344 16.09 -10.71 5.59
C LEU A 344 17.02 -11.29 6.67
N ALA A 345 16.61 -12.34 7.37
CA ALA A 345 17.47 -13.01 8.35
C ALA A 345 18.75 -13.57 7.71
N CYS A 346 18.66 -14.08 6.47
CA CYS A 346 19.82 -14.56 5.73
C CYS A 346 20.75 -13.42 5.26
N ARG A 347 20.18 -12.32 4.77
CA ARG A 347 20.95 -11.13 4.36
C ARG A 347 21.67 -10.46 5.53
N ALA A 348 21.11 -10.52 6.73
CA ALA A 348 21.72 -9.97 7.94
C ALA A 348 23.01 -10.69 8.37
N GLY A 349 23.30 -11.84 7.77
CA GLY A 349 24.50 -12.61 8.01
C GLY A 349 24.20 -14.01 8.54
N ARG A 350 25.22 -14.87 8.45
CA ARG A 350 25.08 -16.28 8.73
C ARG A 350 24.58 -16.57 10.14
N GLU A 351 25.15 -15.94 11.17
CA GLU A 351 24.76 -16.17 12.58
C GLU A 351 23.30 -15.83 12.85
N GLN A 352 22.80 -14.75 12.23
CA GLN A 352 21.40 -14.36 12.32
C GLN A 352 20.49 -15.39 11.64
N ALA A 353 20.89 -15.90 10.48
CA ALA A 353 20.17 -17.00 9.81
C ALA A 353 20.09 -18.25 10.69
N ILE A 354 21.19 -18.65 11.34
CA ILE A 354 21.21 -19.80 12.28
C ILE A 354 20.22 -19.56 13.42
N THR A 355 20.27 -18.37 14.02
CA THR A 355 19.43 -18.00 15.16
C THR A 355 17.96 -18.02 14.77
N PHE A 356 17.63 -17.43 13.62
CA PHE A 356 16.28 -17.42 13.05
C PHE A 356 15.76 -18.85 12.82
N LEU A 357 16.54 -19.70 12.13
CA LEU A 357 16.14 -21.06 11.82
C LEU A 357 15.95 -21.91 13.09
N ARG A 358 16.86 -21.80 14.06
CA ARG A 358 16.73 -22.52 15.34
C ARG A 358 15.47 -22.09 16.10
N ARG A 359 15.13 -20.82 16.04
CA ARG A 359 13.98 -20.25 16.75
C ARG A 359 12.65 -20.56 16.09
N TRP A 360 12.55 -20.40 14.77
CA TRP A 360 11.25 -20.35 14.09
C TRP A 360 10.91 -21.57 13.23
N THR A 361 11.85 -22.45 12.91
CA THR A 361 11.56 -23.60 12.01
C THR A 361 10.43 -24.47 12.55
N GLU A 362 10.53 -25.00 13.77
CA GLU A 362 9.44 -25.86 14.30
C GLU A 362 8.18 -25.07 14.64
N PRO A 363 8.22 -23.90 15.31
CA PRO A 363 7.02 -23.12 15.56
C PRO A 363 6.24 -22.79 14.28
N PHE A 364 6.93 -22.41 13.20
CA PHE A 364 6.26 -22.12 11.93
C PHE A 364 5.71 -23.38 11.27
N TRP A 365 6.55 -24.38 11.00
CA TRP A 365 6.12 -25.56 10.25
C TRP A 365 5.13 -26.42 11.01
N SER A 366 5.12 -26.39 12.35
CA SER A 366 4.09 -27.06 13.15
C SER A 366 2.70 -26.46 12.95
N THR A 367 2.57 -25.14 12.85
CA THR A 367 1.27 -24.50 12.56
C THR A 367 0.77 -24.86 11.16
N VAL A 368 1.66 -24.88 10.17
CA VAL A 368 1.35 -25.31 8.79
C VAL A 368 0.96 -26.79 8.75
N TRP A 369 1.69 -27.65 9.48
CA TRP A 369 1.40 -29.08 9.57
C TRP A 369 0.05 -29.33 10.24
N GLN A 370 -0.25 -28.64 11.34
CA GLN A 370 -1.55 -28.70 12.01
C GLN A 370 -2.69 -28.29 11.07
N ALA A 371 -2.52 -27.21 10.30
CA ALA A 371 -3.50 -26.77 9.31
C ALA A 371 -3.65 -27.74 8.12
N TYR A 372 -2.62 -28.54 7.83
CA TYR A 372 -2.66 -29.62 6.83
C TYR A 372 -3.38 -30.87 7.34
N THR A 373 -3.15 -31.27 8.58
CA THR A 373 -3.71 -32.52 9.13
C THR A 373 -5.11 -32.35 9.72
N THR A 374 -5.43 -31.17 10.21
CA THR A 374 -6.72 -30.91 10.88
C THR A 374 -7.79 -30.66 9.84
N SER A 375 -8.76 -31.58 9.75
CA SER A 375 -9.92 -31.44 8.89
C SER A 375 -11.04 -30.72 9.62
N THR A 376 -11.54 -29.64 9.04
CA THR A 376 -12.66 -28.86 9.56
C THR A 376 -13.85 -28.97 8.59
N GLN A 377 -15.06 -28.96 9.14
CA GLN A 377 -16.28 -28.92 8.31
C GLN A 377 -16.51 -27.48 7.85
N PHE A 378 -16.53 -27.28 6.54
CA PHE A 378 -16.89 -26.00 5.92
C PHE A 378 -18.28 -26.11 5.29
N SER A 379 -19.08 -25.07 5.44
CA SER A 379 -20.38 -24.93 4.79
C SER A 379 -20.23 -24.02 3.57
N ILE A 380 -20.42 -24.57 2.38
CA ILE A 380 -20.47 -23.78 1.13
C ILE A 380 -21.95 -23.55 0.80
N ASP A 381 -22.32 -22.28 0.67
CA ASP A 381 -23.67 -21.80 0.32
C ASP A 381 -24.81 -22.26 1.25
N GLY A 382 -24.48 -22.52 2.52
CA GLY A 382 -25.45 -22.90 3.56
C GLY A 382 -26.10 -24.28 3.40
N HIS A 383 -25.86 -25.01 2.29
CA HIS A 383 -26.53 -26.28 1.98
C HIS A 383 -25.56 -27.44 1.73
N THR A 384 -24.30 -27.18 1.37
CA THR A 384 -23.29 -28.24 1.17
C THR A 384 -22.24 -28.22 2.27
N ARG A 385 -22.10 -29.35 2.98
CA ARG A 385 -21.03 -29.56 3.97
C ARG A 385 -19.89 -30.33 3.32
N ARG A 386 -18.71 -29.71 3.22
CA ARG A 386 -17.47 -30.39 2.83
C ARG A 386 -16.53 -30.45 4.02
N THR A 387 -15.99 -31.63 4.28
CA THR A 387 -14.91 -31.80 5.26
C THR A 387 -13.60 -31.67 4.52
N GLN A 388 -12.83 -30.64 4.81
CA GLN A 388 -11.52 -30.42 4.18
C GLN A 388 -10.55 -29.82 5.21
N ASN A 389 -9.25 -29.95 5.00
CA ASN A 389 -8.29 -29.25 5.85
C ASN A 389 -8.26 -27.75 5.51
N LYS A 390 -7.80 -26.91 6.44
CA LYS A 390 -7.80 -25.45 6.29
C LYS A 390 -6.96 -25.00 5.09
N LEU A 391 -5.81 -25.63 4.87
CA LEU A 391 -4.93 -25.28 3.74
C LEU A 391 -5.60 -25.55 2.39
N ASP A 392 -6.25 -26.70 2.23
CA ASP A 392 -6.93 -27.06 1.00
C ASP A 392 -8.12 -26.13 0.74
N PHE A 393 -8.84 -25.72 1.79
CA PHE A 393 -9.86 -24.67 1.69
C PHE A 393 -9.26 -23.35 1.15
N LEU A 394 -8.19 -22.84 1.79
CA LEU A 394 -7.51 -21.60 1.38
C LEU A 394 -6.90 -21.68 -0.02
N TYR A 395 -6.47 -22.87 -0.43
CA TYR A 395 -5.86 -23.09 -1.74
C TYR A 395 -6.90 -23.28 -2.84
N SER A 396 -8.08 -23.79 -2.51
CA SER A 396 -9.19 -23.93 -3.47
C SER A 396 -9.80 -22.58 -3.87
N SER A 397 -9.80 -21.58 -2.97
CA SER A 397 -10.35 -20.25 -3.26
C SER A 397 -9.50 -19.46 -4.27
N THR A 398 -8.23 -19.81 -4.47
CA THR A 398 -7.37 -19.24 -5.53
C THR A 398 -7.55 -19.87 -6.92
N ALA A 399 -8.32 -20.96 -7.05
CA ALA A 399 -8.48 -21.66 -8.32
C ALA A 399 -9.42 -20.93 -9.32
N ALA A 400 -10.08 -19.84 -8.90
CA ALA A 400 -10.98 -19.06 -9.75
C ALA A 400 -10.28 -17.87 -10.43
N VAL A 401 -9.21 -18.13 -11.18
CA VAL A 401 -8.75 -17.21 -12.24
C VAL A 401 -8.53 -18.03 -13.50
N GLY A 402 -9.62 -18.25 -14.24
CA GLY A 402 -9.60 -18.93 -15.53
C GLY A 402 -10.91 -19.63 -15.84
N PHE A 403 -11.77 -18.92 -16.57
CA PHE A 403 -12.95 -19.41 -17.30
C PHE A 403 -13.96 -20.28 -16.52
N ALA A 404 -15.10 -19.66 -16.21
CA ALA A 404 -16.34 -20.37 -16.09
C ALA A 404 -16.58 -21.17 -17.38
N ASP A 405 -16.41 -22.48 -17.31
CA ASP A 405 -17.49 -23.41 -17.60
C ASP A 405 -17.35 -24.62 -16.70
N VAL A 406 -18.49 -25.00 -16.14
CA VAL A 406 -18.66 -26.14 -15.26
C VAL A 406 -18.38 -27.40 -16.07
N ASP A 407 -17.29 -28.09 -15.75
CA ASP A 407 -17.18 -29.52 -16.01
C ASP A 407 -16.74 -30.19 -14.70
N GLU A 408 -17.56 -31.16 -14.24
CA GLU A 408 -17.31 -31.99 -13.05
C GLU A 408 -16.16 -33.00 -13.25
N GLY A 409 -15.15 -32.63 -14.05
CA GLY A 409 -13.96 -33.41 -14.34
C GLY A 409 -12.71 -32.60 -14.07
N ALA A 410 -12.14 -32.78 -12.87
CA ALA A 410 -10.74 -32.55 -12.54
C ALA A 410 -10.04 -31.33 -13.19
N SER A 411 -10.12 -30.17 -12.52
CA SER A 411 -8.93 -29.31 -12.50
C SER A 411 -7.89 -29.99 -11.61
N ASP A 412 -7.18 -30.99 -12.14
CA ASP A 412 -6.03 -31.63 -11.50
C ASP A 412 -4.82 -30.67 -11.34
N ALA A 413 -4.97 -29.40 -11.75
CA ALA A 413 -3.99 -28.33 -11.59
C ALA A 413 -3.79 -27.94 -10.11
N GLU A 414 -2.54 -27.87 -9.68
CA GLU A 414 -2.14 -27.44 -8.34
C GLU A 414 -2.38 -25.93 -8.19
N SER A 415 -2.91 -25.49 -7.06
CA SER A 415 -3.15 -24.05 -6.83
C SER A 415 -1.84 -23.25 -6.78
N ALA A 416 -1.90 -21.98 -7.21
CA ALA A 416 -0.76 -21.06 -7.15
C ALA A 416 -0.20 -20.92 -5.72
N CYS A 417 -1.08 -20.88 -4.71
CA CYS A 417 -0.68 -20.85 -3.30
C CYS A 417 0.08 -22.11 -2.87
N ARG A 418 -0.33 -23.30 -3.33
CA ARG A 418 0.38 -24.54 -3.02
C ARG A 418 1.79 -24.55 -3.63
N ILE A 419 1.94 -24.06 -4.86
CA ILE A 419 3.25 -23.91 -5.50
C ILE A 419 4.12 -22.94 -4.69
N LYS A 420 3.58 -21.77 -4.28
CA LYS A 420 4.29 -20.80 -3.43
C LYS A 420 4.71 -21.40 -2.08
N GLN A 421 3.87 -22.21 -1.45
CA GLN A 421 4.22 -22.94 -0.22
C GLN A 421 5.38 -23.93 -0.46
N LEU A 422 5.36 -24.69 -1.56
CA LEU A 422 6.43 -25.61 -1.92
C LEU A 422 7.75 -24.88 -2.19
N CYS A 423 7.70 -23.74 -2.90
CA CYS A 423 8.87 -22.87 -3.07
C CYS A 423 9.45 -22.42 -1.72
N LEU A 424 8.59 -21.95 -0.82
CA LEU A 424 9.03 -21.53 0.52
C LEU A 424 9.67 -22.69 1.29
N LEU A 425 9.06 -23.88 1.24
CA LEU A 425 9.61 -25.08 1.87
C LEU A 425 10.98 -25.45 1.28
N ALA A 426 11.14 -25.34 -0.04
CA ALA A 426 12.39 -25.60 -0.74
C ALA A 426 13.48 -24.59 -0.39
N ASP A 427 13.18 -23.30 -0.42
CA ASP A 427 14.11 -22.24 -0.02
C ASP A 427 14.55 -22.44 1.44
N TRP A 428 13.58 -22.66 2.34
CA TRP A 428 13.82 -22.87 3.78
C TRP A 428 14.70 -24.09 4.05
N LEU A 429 14.39 -25.23 3.44
CA LEU A 429 15.17 -26.46 3.61
C LEU A 429 16.58 -26.33 3.06
N SER A 430 16.75 -25.63 1.93
CA SER A 430 18.08 -25.45 1.33
C SER A 430 18.97 -24.65 2.27
N ILE A 431 18.49 -23.51 2.76
CA ILE A 431 19.22 -22.68 3.72
C ILE A 431 19.48 -23.46 5.01
N PHE A 432 18.49 -24.22 5.50
CA PHE A 432 18.63 -25.03 6.70
C PHE A 432 19.72 -26.10 6.57
N LEU A 433 19.80 -26.78 5.43
CA LEU A 433 20.81 -27.80 5.15
C LEU A 433 22.19 -27.16 4.97
N ASP A 434 22.31 -26.08 4.20
CA ASP A 434 23.57 -25.36 3.96
C ASP A 434 24.18 -24.87 5.29
N VAL A 435 23.35 -24.34 6.19
CA VAL A 435 23.78 -23.90 7.54
C VAL A 435 24.26 -25.08 8.40
N ALA A 436 23.65 -26.25 8.26
CA ALA A 436 23.98 -27.45 9.04
C ALA A 436 25.26 -28.17 8.54
N GLU A 437 25.60 -28.06 7.25
CA GLU A 437 26.80 -28.67 6.67
C GLU A 437 28.11 -28.01 7.11
N ASP A 438 28.09 -26.73 7.47
CA ASP A 438 29.32 -25.97 7.72
C ASP A 438 29.66 -25.74 9.20
N SER A 439 28.81 -26.15 10.16
CA SER A 439 29.06 -25.84 11.58
C SER A 439 29.76 -26.97 12.36
N LEU A 440 30.77 -26.62 13.17
CA LEU A 440 31.34 -27.44 14.26
C LEU A 440 30.41 -27.55 15.48
N THR A 441 29.21 -26.96 15.41
CA THR A 441 28.20 -26.98 16.48
C THR A 441 27.22 -28.14 16.28
N PRO A 442 26.53 -28.63 17.34
CA PRO A 442 25.63 -29.78 17.22
C PRO A 442 24.60 -29.58 16.09
N VAL A 443 24.50 -30.60 15.25
CA VAL A 443 23.65 -30.68 14.05
C VAL A 443 22.24 -30.19 14.36
N ILE A 444 21.77 -29.18 13.63
CA ILE A 444 20.37 -28.79 13.66
C ILE A 444 19.60 -29.95 13.00
N ARG A 445 18.88 -30.72 13.82
CA ARG A 445 18.10 -31.86 13.36
C ARG A 445 16.82 -31.36 12.68
N LEU A 446 16.39 -32.11 11.66
CA LEU A 446 15.08 -31.89 11.05
C LEU A 446 14.01 -32.02 12.11
N THR A 447 13.09 -31.07 12.13
CA THR A 447 12.05 -31.01 13.15
C THR A 447 10.85 -31.89 12.74
N PRO A 448 10.06 -32.40 13.69
CA PRO A 448 9.00 -33.39 13.39
C PRO A 448 8.00 -32.90 12.35
N SER A 449 7.59 -31.63 12.40
CA SER A 449 6.61 -31.07 11.48
C SER A 449 7.16 -30.92 10.06
N LEU A 450 8.45 -30.59 9.94
CA LEU A 450 9.17 -30.53 8.66
C LEU A 450 9.28 -31.92 8.03
N VAL A 451 9.58 -32.96 8.84
CA VAL A 451 9.57 -34.36 8.40
C VAL A 451 8.18 -34.79 7.95
N GLY A 452 7.13 -34.42 8.71
CA GLY A 452 5.74 -34.69 8.34
C GLY A 452 5.38 -34.10 6.97
N LEU A 453 5.72 -32.83 6.74
CA LEU A 453 5.50 -32.16 5.45
C LEU A 453 6.27 -32.81 4.30
N LEU A 454 7.52 -33.24 4.53
CA LEU A 454 8.31 -33.98 3.55
C LEU A 454 7.70 -35.34 3.21
N LEU A 455 7.24 -36.09 4.20
CA LEU A 455 6.54 -37.36 3.99
C LEU A 455 5.22 -37.16 3.24
N ALA A 456 4.47 -36.10 3.56
CA ALA A 456 3.26 -35.74 2.83
C ALA A 456 3.58 -35.37 1.38
N ALA A 457 4.65 -34.61 1.12
CA ALA A 457 5.11 -34.28 -0.22
C ALA A 457 5.54 -35.54 -1.01
N ALA A 458 6.24 -36.48 -0.38
CA ALA A 458 6.60 -37.76 -0.97
C ALA A 458 5.36 -38.59 -1.31
N GLN A 459 4.41 -38.69 -0.38
CA GLN A 459 3.17 -39.42 -0.59
C GLN A 459 2.35 -38.83 -1.75
N GLN A 460 2.25 -37.50 -1.84
CA GLN A 460 1.57 -36.84 -2.95
C GLN A 460 2.28 -37.07 -4.29
N SER A 461 3.61 -37.04 -4.29
CA SER A 461 4.41 -37.35 -5.49
C SER A 461 4.20 -38.79 -5.95
N LEU A 462 4.07 -39.75 -5.02
CA LEU A 462 3.78 -41.14 -5.34
C LEU A 462 2.34 -41.33 -5.87
N LYS A 463 1.36 -40.64 -5.28
CA LYS A 463 -0.04 -40.72 -5.72
C LYS A 463 -0.26 -40.12 -7.11
N ARG A 464 0.43 -39.02 -7.40
CA ARG A 464 0.35 -38.30 -8.68
C ARG A 464 1.46 -38.67 -9.65
N ALA A 465 2.27 -39.68 -9.35
CA ALA A 465 3.35 -40.11 -10.21
C ALA A 465 2.78 -40.46 -11.59
N PRO A 466 3.08 -39.68 -12.62
CA PRO A 466 2.53 -39.95 -13.94
C PRO A 466 3.19 -41.21 -14.47
N VAL A 467 2.43 -42.04 -15.20
CA VAL A 467 2.98 -43.24 -15.85
C VAL A 467 4.08 -42.85 -16.86
N GLU A 468 3.95 -41.67 -17.47
CA GLU A 468 4.96 -41.07 -18.34
C GLU A 468 5.05 -39.57 -18.04
N ALA A 469 6.27 -38.99 -18.01
CA ALA A 469 6.48 -37.60 -17.56
C ALA A 469 5.69 -36.54 -18.34
N HIS A 470 5.30 -36.81 -19.59
CA HIS A 470 4.50 -35.91 -20.42
C HIS A 470 3.01 -35.90 -20.03
N ASN A 471 2.57 -36.84 -19.19
CA ASN A 471 1.23 -36.93 -18.63
C ASN A 471 1.15 -36.30 -17.23
N ASP A 472 2.21 -35.63 -16.76
CA ASP A 472 2.15 -34.87 -15.51
C ASP A 472 1.30 -33.61 -15.70
N VAL A 473 0.16 -33.56 -15.03
CA VAL A 473 -0.73 -32.39 -15.04
C VAL A 473 -0.15 -31.24 -14.22
N CYS A 474 0.82 -31.50 -13.33
CA CYS A 474 1.42 -30.53 -12.42
C CYS A 474 2.97 -30.63 -12.36
N PRO A 475 3.67 -30.51 -13.50
CA PRO A 475 5.11 -30.82 -13.59
C PRO A 475 5.95 -29.97 -12.64
N LEU A 476 5.60 -28.70 -12.43
CA LEU A 476 6.32 -27.80 -11.53
C LEU A 476 6.23 -28.25 -10.06
N ALA A 477 5.04 -28.65 -9.60
CA ALA A 477 4.84 -29.10 -8.22
C ALA A 477 5.53 -30.46 -7.98
N THR A 478 5.45 -31.38 -8.94
CA THR A 478 6.16 -32.67 -8.90
C THR A 478 7.67 -32.46 -8.88
N GLN A 479 8.20 -31.59 -9.74
CA GLN A 479 9.63 -31.25 -9.78
C GLN A 479 10.12 -30.68 -8.44
N MET A 480 9.37 -29.77 -7.82
CA MET A 480 9.74 -29.20 -6.51
C MET A 480 9.74 -30.26 -5.40
N ARG A 481 8.72 -31.11 -5.34
CA ARG A 481 8.63 -32.17 -4.32
C ARG A 481 9.77 -33.19 -4.48
N LEU A 482 10.07 -33.61 -5.71
CA LEU A 482 11.19 -34.52 -5.98
C LEU A 482 12.55 -33.85 -5.71
N GLY A 483 12.70 -32.57 -6.06
CA GLY A 483 13.90 -31.79 -5.76
C GLY A 483 14.17 -31.65 -4.26
N LEU A 484 13.11 -31.45 -3.46
CA LEU A 484 13.17 -31.46 -2.00
C LEU A 484 13.70 -32.79 -1.45
N LEU A 485 13.15 -33.91 -1.92
CA LEU A 485 13.56 -35.25 -1.48
C LEU A 485 14.98 -35.58 -1.94
N ALA A 486 15.35 -35.21 -3.16
CA ALA A 486 16.70 -35.42 -3.69
C ALA A 486 17.75 -34.65 -2.86
N ARG A 487 17.47 -33.40 -2.48
CA ARG A 487 18.36 -32.61 -1.60
C ARG A 487 18.55 -33.28 -0.24
N LEU A 488 17.47 -33.77 0.37
CA LEU A 488 17.54 -34.50 1.63
C LEU A 488 18.37 -35.78 1.51
N ALA A 489 18.21 -36.52 0.41
CA ALA A 489 18.93 -37.77 0.16
C ALA A 489 20.44 -37.56 0.00
N VAL A 490 20.86 -36.40 -0.50
CA VAL A 490 22.29 -36.07 -0.74
C VAL A 490 22.97 -35.49 0.51
N SER A 491 22.21 -34.97 1.49
CA SER A 491 22.77 -34.42 2.74
C SER A 491 23.36 -35.53 3.64
N LYS A 492 24.69 -35.69 3.61
CA LYS A 492 25.41 -36.77 4.31
C LYS A 492 25.36 -36.71 5.83
N ARG A 493 24.99 -35.57 6.43
CA ARG A 493 24.97 -35.38 7.90
C ARG A 493 23.62 -35.67 8.55
N HIS A 494 22.58 -35.90 7.76
CA HIS A 494 21.22 -36.13 8.24
C HIS A 494 20.79 -37.60 8.15
N TRP A 495 21.64 -38.46 7.57
CA TRP A 495 21.59 -39.93 7.61
C TRP A 495 22.69 -40.45 8.53
#